data_AF-A0AA36MI10-F1
#
_entry.id   AF-A0AA36MI10-F1
#
_cell.length_a   1.000
_cell.length_b   1.000
_cell.length_c   1.000
_cell.angle_alpha   90.00
_cell.angle_beta   90.00
_cell.angle_gamma   90.00
#
_symmetry.space_group_name_H-M   'P 1'
#
loop_
_entity.id
_entity.type
_entity.pdbx_description
1 polymer ?
#
loop_
_entity_poly.entity_id
_entity_poly.type
_entity_poly.pdbx_seq_one_letter_code
_entity_poly.pdbx_strand_id
1 'polypeptide(L)'
;MLYETPGVNNYLSAAILDPETLHQKDDEGVLFPRALEQRGIICGVKPHLKVYELPGALGDTVMQGLDSLAMRLREYKEAGAKFAKWRSPLQISRYSPTKAAIEANMRDLARFALICQEEGLVPMVEPDIIMKGDHDLETAVAVNVEVQTNLYKAMLEHGVYMEGALLKTNLVNPGLSCDTEYMVEEIAVANLMTLRRVTPVAIKGVNFLSGGQSLEQAAARLNALNKVKQVKGSCPWNLSFSWSWALQAPLLRLCEGKGGKLPLKEMSELYLKELAIASAAAQGKYEERESSLR
;
A
#
# COMPACT_ATOMS: atom_id res chain seq x y z
N MET A 1 19.11 9.45 -6.16
CA MET A 1 19.19 7.98 -6.42
C MET A 1 17.86 7.36 -6.83
N LEU A 2 16.93 7.00 -5.93
CA LEU A 2 15.71 6.25 -6.29
C LEU A 2 14.86 6.94 -7.36
N TYR A 3 14.64 8.25 -7.21
CA TYR A 3 13.78 9.04 -8.11
C TYR A 3 14.47 9.39 -9.45
N GLU A 4 15.80 9.30 -9.49
CA GLU A 4 16.62 9.63 -10.65
C GLU A 4 17.08 8.40 -11.43
N THR A 5 16.83 7.19 -10.93
CA THR A 5 17.17 5.94 -11.61
C THR A 5 16.67 5.97 -13.06
N PRO A 6 17.56 5.89 -14.07
CA PRO A 6 17.16 5.95 -15.47
C PRO A 6 16.11 4.88 -15.80
N GLY A 7 15.00 5.29 -16.43
CA GLY A 7 13.91 4.39 -16.83
C GLY A 7 12.92 4.01 -15.72
N VAL A 8 13.05 4.56 -14.51
CA VAL A 8 12.14 4.29 -13.37
C VAL A 8 10.66 4.58 -13.70
N ASN A 9 10.40 5.59 -14.53
CA ASN A 9 9.06 6.00 -14.96
C ASN A 9 8.35 4.98 -15.86
N ASN A 10 9.06 3.98 -16.39
CA ASN A 10 8.44 2.88 -17.13
C ASN A 10 7.63 1.95 -16.22
N TYR A 11 7.90 1.98 -14.91
CA TYR A 11 7.34 1.03 -13.94
C TYR A 11 6.68 1.70 -12.74
N LEU A 12 7.06 2.95 -12.43
CA LEU A 12 6.54 3.70 -11.30
C LEU A 12 5.66 4.85 -11.78
N SER A 13 4.37 4.81 -11.43
CA SER A 13 3.42 5.89 -11.73
C SER A 13 3.37 6.97 -10.65
N ALA A 14 3.72 6.62 -9.40
CA ALA A 14 3.63 7.53 -8.26
C ALA A 14 4.63 7.16 -7.16
N ALA A 15 5.06 8.15 -6.38
CA ALA A 15 5.93 7.97 -5.21
C ALA A 15 5.31 8.65 -3.98
N ILE A 16 5.30 7.93 -2.84
CA ILE A 16 4.83 8.44 -1.55
C ILE A 16 6.03 8.92 -0.77
N LEU A 17 6.07 10.21 -0.45
CA LEU A 17 7.14 10.87 0.27
C LEU A 17 6.78 11.09 1.75
N ASP A 18 7.81 11.17 2.58
CA ASP A 18 7.68 11.75 3.91
C ASP A 18 7.54 13.29 3.78
N PRO A 19 6.85 13.97 4.71
CA PRO A 19 6.76 15.43 4.69
C PRO A 19 8.12 16.13 4.62
N GLU A 20 9.16 15.57 5.26
CA GLU A 20 10.51 16.12 5.14
C GLU A 20 11.03 16.06 3.69
N THR A 21 10.84 14.93 3.02
CA THR A 21 11.31 14.68 1.66
C THR A 21 10.63 15.57 0.62
N LEU A 22 9.42 16.10 0.88
CA LEU A 22 8.78 17.09 0.00
C LEU A 22 9.61 18.37 -0.16
N HIS A 23 10.41 18.71 0.84
CA HIS A 23 11.21 19.94 0.88
C HIS A 23 12.70 19.70 0.62
N GLN A 24 13.10 18.44 0.45
CA GLN A 24 14.46 18.06 0.07
C GLN A 24 14.67 18.28 -1.44
N LYS A 25 15.95 18.44 -1.81
CA LYS A 25 16.40 18.71 -3.18
C LYS A 25 17.39 17.65 -3.63
N ASP A 26 17.46 17.43 -4.94
CA ASP A 26 18.54 16.68 -5.58
C ASP A 26 19.86 17.49 -5.61
N ASP A 27 20.92 16.87 -6.13
CA ASP A 27 22.26 17.46 -6.20
C ASP A 27 22.30 18.68 -7.15
N GLU A 28 21.32 18.79 -8.06
CA GLU A 28 21.11 19.92 -8.95
C GLU A 28 20.26 21.05 -8.32
N GLY A 29 19.80 20.87 -7.08
CA GLY A 29 19.02 21.87 -6.34
C GLY A 29 17.53 21.91 -6.69
N VAL A 30 17.01 20.90 -7.39
CA VAL A 30 15.59 20.74 -7.75
C VAL A 30 14.87 20.00 -6.63
N LEU A 31 13.70 20.51 -6.23
CA LEU A 31 12.86 19.84 -5.23
C LEU A 31 12.40 18.45 -5.72
N PHE A 32 12.43 17.43 -4.87
CA PHE A 32 12.04 16.07 -5.26
C PHE A 32 10.65 15.95 -5.90
N PRO A 33 9.59 16.64 -5.42
CA PRO A 33 8.30 16.66 -6.10
C PRO A 33 8.39 17.09 -7.56
N ARG A 34 9.20 18.11 -7.86
CA ARG A 34 9.43 18.61 -9.23
C ARG A 34 10.27 17.63 -10.06
N ALA A 35 11.29 17.02 -9.46
CA ALA A 35 12.12 16.01 -10.13
C ALA A 35 11.29 14.76 -10.53
N LEU A 36 10.33 14.35 -9.69
CA LEU A 36 9.37 13.30 -9.99
C LEU A 36 8.41 13.70 -11.11
N GLU A 37 7.84 14.90 -11.04
CA GLU A 37 6.90 15.41 -12.05
C GLU A 37 7.54 15.49 -13.44
N GLN A 38 8.79 15.96 -13.54
CA GLN A 38 9.55 16.00 -14.80
C GLN A 38 9.76 14.62 -15.44
N ARG A 39 9.65 13.55 -14.65
CA ARG A 39 9.76 12.15 -15.10
C ARG A 39 8.39 11.49 -15.29
N GLY A 40 7.30 12.23 -15.11
CA GLY A 40 5.93 11.70 -15.20
C GLY A 40 5.49 10.87 -14.00
N ILE A 41 6.15 11.03 -12.85
CA ILE A 41 5.84 10.29 -11.62
C ILE A 41 5.07 11.21 -10.68
N ILE A 42 3.89 10.79 -10.27
CA ILE A 42 3.02 11.59 -9.41
C ILE A 42 3.58 11.60 -7.99
N CYS A 43 3.81 12.79 -7.43
CA CYS A 43 4.23 12.94 -6.05
C CYS A 43 3.02 12.85 -5.10
N GLY A 44 3.16 12.08 -4.02
CA GLY A 44 2.21 12.07 -2.91
C GLY A 44 2.91 12.08 -1.57
N VAL A 45 2.13 12.21 -0.50
CA VAL A 45 2.66 12.38 0.86
C VAL A 45 2.01 11.40 1.82
N LYS A 46 2.79 10.90 2.78
CA LYS A 46 2.26 10.27 4.00
C LYS A 46 2.34 11.31 5.12
N PRO A 47 1.24 11.96 5.53
CA PRO A 47 1.27 12.91 6.63
C PRO A 47 1.86 12.27 7.90
N HIS A 48 2.43 13.09 8.79
CA HIS A 48 2.84 12.59 10.10
C HIS A 48 1.61 12.09 10.87
N LEU A 49 1.70 10.83 11.32
CA LEU A 49 0.69 10.14 12.11
C LEU A 49 1.37 9.51 13.32
N LYS A 50 0.63 9.39 14.41
CA LYS A 50 1.08 8.72 15.63
C LYS A 50 0.14 7.58 15.97
N VAL A 51 0.71 6.43 16.33
CA VAL A 51 -0.06 5.27 16.78
C VAL A 51 -0.35 5.39 18.28
N TYR A 52 -1.56 5.03 18.68
CA TYR A 52 -1.99 4.98 20.07
C TYR A 52 -2.79 3.72 20.32
N GLU A 53 -2.62 3.10 21.49
CA GLU A 53 -3.53 2.05 21.94
C GLU A 53 -4.93 2.65 22.19
N LEU A 54 -5.96 1.97 21.70
CA LEU A 54 -7.34 2.36 21.92
C LEU A 54 -7.80 1.82 23.29
N PRO A 55 -8.16 2.70 24.25
CA PRO A 55 -8.55 2.26 25.58
C PRO A 55 -9.73 1.28 25.54
N GLY A 56 -9.60 0.16 26.25
CA GLY A 56 -10.62 -0.88 26.30
C GLY A 56 -10.66 -1.81 25.07
N ALA A 57 -9.74 -1.69 24.12
CA ALA A 57 -9.72 -2.46 22.87
C ALA A 57 -8.63 -3.56 22.83
N LEU A 58 -8.27 -4.12 23.98
CA LEU A 58 -7.38 -5.29 24.09
C LEU A 58 -6.01 -5.11 23.38
N GLY A 59 -5.47 -3.90 23.37
CA GLY A 59 -4.19 -3.58 22.72
C GLY A 59 -4.30 -3.22 21.23
N ASP A 60 -5.51 -3.20 20.66
CA ASP A 60 -5.71 -2.63 19.33
C ASP A 60 -5.35 -1.14 19.32
N THR A 61 -4.99 -0.65 18.14
CA THR A 61 -4.49 0.71 17.98
C THR A 61 -5.36 1.56 17.07
N VAL A 62 -5.27 2.87 17.23
CA VAL A 62 -5.77 3.89 16.32
C VAL A 62 -4.63 4.83 15.92
N MET A 63 -4.84 5.60 14.87
CA MET A 63 -3.88 6.58 14.39
C MET A 63 -4.39 7.99 14.66
N GLN A 64 -3.57 8.80 15.31
CA GLN A 64 -3.83 10.23 15.45
C GLN A 64 -3.11 11.02 14.35
N GLY A 65 -3.74 12.11 13.93
CA GLY A 65 -3.22 12.98 12.89
C GLY A 65 -4.30 13.71 12.07
N LEU A 66 -5.56 13.77 12.55
CA LEU A 66 -6.61 14.54 11.88
C LEU A 66 -6.56 16.03 12.26
N ASP A 67 -6.06 16.35 13.45
CA ASP A 67 -5.89 17.73 13.87
C ASP A 67 -4.96 18.46 12.91
N SER A 68 -5.40 19.65 12.50
CA SER A 68 -4.69 20.50 11.54
C SER A 68 -4.35 19.81 10.20
N LEU A 69 -5.02 18.70 9.87
CA LEU A 69 -4.72 17.94 8.65
C LEU A 69 -4.96 18.78 7.39
N ALA A 70 -6.05 19.53 7.32
CA ALA A 70 -6.36 20.41 6.19
C ALA A 70 -5.22 21.41 5.92
N MET A 71 -4.71 22.08 6.96
CA MET A 71 -3.60 23.03 6.84
C MET A 71 -2.32 22.36 6.33
N ARG A 72 -1.97 21.19 6.88
CA ARG A 72 -0.80 20.42 6.42
C ARG A 72 -0.95 19.94 4.98
N LEU A 73 -2.14 19.52 4.57
CA LEU A 73 -2.40 19.09 3.20
C LEU A 73 -2.29 20.24 2.20
N ARG A 74 -2.69 21.47 2.57
CA ARG A 74 -2.44 22.67 1.75
C ARG A 74 -0.95 22.89 1.53
N GLU A 75 -0.16 22.87 2.60
CA GLU A 75 1.31 22.99 2.50
C GLU A 75 1.90 21.88 1.61
N TYR A 76 1.47 20.62 1.79
CA TYR A 76 1.97 19.52 0.98
C TYR A 76 1.58 19.65 -0.50
N LYS A 77 0.38 20.16 -0.79
CA LYS A 77 -0.09 20.42 -2.15
C LYS A 77 0.70 21.56 -2.80
N GLU A 78 0.96 22.63 -2.07
CA GLU A 78 1.84 23.73 -2.50
C GLU A 78 3.26 23.25 -2.77
N ALA A 79 3.76 22.28 -1.99
CA ALA A 79 5.03 21.61 -2.22
C ALA A 79 5.02 20.63 -3.42
N GLY A 80 3.86 20.34 -4.00
CA GLY A 80 3.71 19.54 -5.23
C GLY A 80 3.02 18.18 -5.07
N ALA A 81 2.60 17.80 -3.87
CA ALA A 81 1.84 16.57 -3.68
C ALA A 81 0.49 16.63 -4.40
N LYS A 82 0.06 15.50 -4.99
CA LYS A 82 -1.23 15.35 -5.68
C LYS A 82 -2.14 14.32 -5.03
N PHE A 83 -1.58 13.50 -4.15
CA PHE A 83 -2.31 12.51 -3.36
C PHE A 83 -1.70 12.39 -1.97
N ALA A 84 -2.49 11.90 -1.02
CA ALA A 84 -2.03 11.64 0.34
C ALA A 84 -2.39 10.22 0.76
N LYS A 85 -1.66 9.68 1.73
CA LYS A 85 -1.81 8.31 2.18
C LYS A 85 -1.91 8.22 3.70
N TRP A 86 -2.93 7.54 4.21
CA TRP A 86 -3.13 7.27 5.63
C TRP A 86 -3.24 5.77 5.88
N ARG A 87 -2.42 5.23 6.79
CA ARG A 87 -2.43 3.80 7.19
C ARG A 87 -3.03 3.63 8.55
N SER A 88 -3.96 2.70 8.67
CA SER A 88 -4.53 2.21 9.93
C SER A 88 -4.22 0.72 10.08
N PRO A 89 -3.21 0.34 10.89
CA PRO A 89 -2.87 -1.06 11.10
C PRO A 89 -3.87 -1.76 12.04
N LEU A 90 -4.26 -2.98 11.69
CA LEU A 90 -5.06 -3.89 12.51
C LEU A 90 -4.36 -5.25 12.58
N GLN A 91 -4.54 -5.98 13.68
CA GLN A 91 -3.94 -7.31 13.86
C GLN A 91 -5.02 -8.34 14.17
N ILE A 92 -4.94 -9.50 13.51
CA ILE A 92 -5.77 -10.66 13.83
C ILE A 92 -5.20 -11.37 15.05
N SER A 93 -6.04 -11.61 16.05
CA SER A 93 -5.76 -12.43 17.22
C SER A 93 -7.04 -13.13 17.67
N ARG A 94 -6.99 -13.86 18.78
CA ARG A 94 -8.19 -14.48 19.37
C ARG A 94 -9.34 -13.49 19.64
N TYR A 95 -9.03 -12.23 19.94
CA TYR A 95 -10.01 -11.20 20.28
C TYR A 95 -9.88 -9.90 19.48
N SER A 96 -8.94 -9.85 18.53
CA SER A 96 -8.65 -8.68 17.69
C SER A 96 -8.80 -9.02 16.20
N PRO A 97 -9.12 -8.05 15.35
CA PRO A 97 -9.45 -6.67 15.70
C PRO A 97 -10.83 -6.57 16.37
N THR A 98 -10.91 -5.81 17.46
CA THR A 98 -12.16 -5.49 18.14
C THR A 98 -13.02 -4.60 17.25
N LYS A 99 -14.34 -4.71 17.39
CA LYS A 99 -15.29 -3.86 16.65
C LYS A 99 -15.03 -2.37 16.87
N ALA A 100 -14.69 -1.98 18.09
CA ALA A 100 -14.34 -0.60 18.42
C ALA A 100 -13.12 -0.10 17.65
N ALA A 101 -12.07 -0.92 17.52
CA ALA A 101 -10.89 -0.57 16.74
C ALA A 101 -11.16 -0.50 15.23
N ILE A 102 -11.97 -1.42 14.69
CA ILE A 102 -12.41 -1.36 13.29
C ILE A 102 -13.18 -0.05 13.06
N GLU A 103 -14.21 0.21 13.86
CA GLU A 103 -15.07 1.39 13.73
C GLU A 103 -14.30 2.70 13.83
N ALA A 104 -13.40 2.82 14.82
CA ALA A 104 -12.58 4.01 15.00
C ALA A 104 -11.65 4.25 13.81
N ASN A 105 -10.86 3.25 13.42
CA ASN A 105 -9.91 3.41 12.32
C ASN A 105 -10.59 3.68 10.97
N MET A 106 -11.70 2.99 10.67
CA MET A 106 -12.38 3.16 9.40
C MET A 106 -13.07 4.53 9.28
N ARG A 107 -13.59 5.06 10.40
CA ARG A 107 -14.07 6.45 10.44
C ARG A 107 -12.95 7.45 10.27
N ASP A 108 -11.79 7.25 10.90
CA ASP A 108 -10.64 8.14 10.73
C ASP A 108 -10.13 8.14 9.27
N LEU A 109 -10.10 6.98 8.61
CA LEU A 109 -9.80 6.87 7.18
C LEU A 109 -10.82 7.62 6.30
N ALA A 110 -12.12 7.55 6.62
CA ALA A 110 -13.15 8.28 5.90
C ALA A 110 -13.03 9.80 6.08
N ARG A 111 -12.77 10.26 7.32
CA ARG A 111 -12.52 11.68 7.62
C ARG A 111 -11.26 12.18 6.90
N PHE A 112 -10.18 11.41 6.94
CA PHE A 112 -8.97 11.68 6.18
C PHE A 112 -9.28 11.82 4.69
N ALA A 113 -10.05 10.88 4.12
CA ALA A 113 -10.38 10.89 2.71
C ALA A 113 -11.15 12.15 2.29
N LEU A 114 -12.17 12.53 3.08
CA LEU A 114 -12.94 13.74 2.82
C LEU A 114 -12.07 15.00 2.91
N ILE A 115 -11.23 15.11 3.95
CA ILE A 115 -10.34 16.27 4.11
C ILE A 115 -9.34 16.36 2.94
N CYS A 116 -8.80 15.23 2.46
CA CYS A 116 -7.96 15.25 1.26
C CYS A 116 -8.70 15.79 0.04
N GLN A 117 -9.94 15.36 -0.17
CA GLN A 117 -10.73 15.78 -1.33
C GLN A 117 -11.08 17.26 -1.28
N GLU A 118 -11.47 17.79 -0.12
CA GLU A 118 -11.69 19.22 0.10
C GLU A 118 -10.44 20.05 -0.21
N GLU A 119 -9.26 19.54 0.14
CA GLU A 119 -7.99 20.19 -0.17
C GLU A 119 -7.48 19.88 -1.59
N GLY A 120 -8.23 19.12 -2.39
CA GLY A 120 -7.90 18.78 -3.77
C GLY A 120 -6.72 17.82 -3.94
N LEU A 121 -6.60 16.86 -3.03
CA LEU A 121 -5.68 15.72 -3.09
C LEU A 121 -6.46 14.42 -3.20
N VAL A 122 -5.95 13.46 -3.96
CA VAL A 122 -6.51 12.10 -4.01
C VAL A 122 -6.18 11.36 -2.70
N PRO A 123 -7.17 10.87 -1.92
CA PRO A 123 -6.87 10.04 -0.77
C PRO A 123 -6.57 8.58 -1.16
N MET A 124 -5.46 8.08 -0.64
CA MET A 124 -5.15 6.65 -0.57
C MET A 124 -5.42 6.15 0.84
N VAL A 125 -6.57 5.48 1.03
CA VAL A 125 -6.98 4.90 2.31
C VAL A 125 -6.33 3.53 2.49
N GLU A 126 -5.67 3.31 3.63
CA GLU A 126 -4.91 2.09 3.89
C GLU A 126 -5.37 1.35 5.16
N PRO A 127 -6.47 0.57 5.11
CA PRO A 127 -6.76 -0.44 6.13
C PRO A 127 -5.74 -1.58 5.99
N ASP A 128 -4.78 -1.66 6.90
CA ASP A 128 -3.70 -2.66 6.83
C ASP A 128 -3.89 -3.75 7.88
N ILE A 129 -4.39 -4.90 7.47
CA ILE A 129 -4.41 -6.09 8.33
C ILE A 129 -3.04 -6.76 8.25
N ILE A 130 -2.27 -6.66 9.33
CA ILE A 130 -0.91 -7.17 9.38
C ILE A 130 -0.89 -8.70 9.37
N MET A 131 0.10 -9.28 8.68
CA MET A 131 0.23 -10.73 8.47
C MET A 131 0.66 -11.52 9.72
N LYS A 132 0.87 -10.85 10.87
CA LYS A 132 1.29 -11.50 12.12
C LYS A 132 0.14 -12.34 12.69
N GLY A 133 0.43 -13.59 13.08
CA GLY A 133 -0.50 -14.51 13.73
C GLY A 133 -0.44 -15.91 13.12
N ASP A 134 -1.31 -16.78 13.61
CA ASP A 134 -1.48 -18.19 13.24
C ASP A 134 -2.80 -18.47 12.51
N HIS A 135 -3.56 -17.42 12.17
CA HIS A 135 -4.87 -17.52 11.53
C HIS A 135 -4.78 -18.13 10.13
N ASP A 136 -5.80 -18.89 9.76
CA ASP A 136 -5.98 -19.47 8.44
C ASP A 136 -6.43 -18.43 7.39
N LEU A 137 -6.44 -18.82 6.13
CA LEU A 137 -6.81 -17.94 5.02
C LEU A 137 -8.30 -17.54 5.10
N GLU A 138 -9.15 -18.45 5.55
CA GLU A 138 -10.58 -18.25 5.75
C GLU A 138 -10.86 -17.13 6.77
N THR A 139 -10.16 -17.15 7.90
CA THR A 139 -10.20 -16.12 8.93
C THR A 139 -9.68 -14.79 8.37
N ALA A 140 -8.56 -14.81 7.64
CA ALA A 140 -8.03 -13.60 7.01
C ALA A 140 -9.05 -12.96 6.05
N VAL A 141 -9.74 -13.77 5.24
CA VAL A 141 -10.83 -13.31 4.37
C VAL A 141 -11.95 -12.68 5.18
N ALA A 142 -12.43 -13.36 6.23
CA ALA A 142 -13.54 -12.88 7.05
C ALA A 142 -13.25 -11.51 7.66
N VAL A 143 -12.06 -11.33 8.24
CA VAL A 143 -11.64 -10.07 8.86
C VAL A 143 -11.46 -8.97 7.81
N ASN A 144 -10.85 -9.28 6.65
CA ASN A 144 -10.70 -8.28 5.57
C ASN A 144 -12.07 -7.82 5.03
N VAL A 145 -13.03 -8.73 4.90
CA VAL A 145 -14.40 -8.40 4.50
C VAL A 145 -15.04 -7.47 5.54
N GLU A 146 -14.94 -7.77 6.84
CA GLU A 146 -15.52 -6.94 7.90
C GLU A 146 -14.88 -5.53 7.93
N VAL A 147 -13.56 -5.44 7.89
CA VAL A 147 -12.82 -4.18 7.93
C VAL A 147 -13.16 -3.31 6.72
N GLN A 148 -13.09 -3.86 5.51
CA GLN A 148 -13.36 -3.09 4.29
C GLN A 148 -14.84 -2.74 4.15
N THR A 149 -15.77 -3.57 4.66
CA THR A 149 -17.19 -3.21 4.73
C THR A 149 -17.38 -1.96 5.59
N ASN A 150 -16.74 -1.91 6.76
CA ASN A 150 -16.80 -0.73 7.63
C ASN A 150 -16.12 0.49 7.01
N LEU A 151 -15.02 0.32 6.27
CA LEU A 151 -14.37 1.40 5.51
C LEU A 151 -15.34 2.03 4.52
N TYR A 152 -15.90 1.23 3.62
CA TYR A 152 -16.74 1.77 2.55
C TYR A 152 -18.07 2.31 3.08
N LYS A 153 -18.62 1.71 4.13
CA LYS A 153 -19.75 2.29 4.87
C LYS A 153 -19.40 3.68 5.42
N ALA A 154 -18.28 3.80 6.13
CA ALA A 154 -17.85 5.09 6.69
C ALA A 154 -17.58 6.12 5.58
N MET A 155 -16.95 5.73 4.46
CA MET A 155 -16.73 6.61 3.31
C MET A 155 -18.05 7.13 2.71
N LEU A 156 -19.06 6.27 2.57
CA LEU A 156 -20.40 6.69 2.12
C LEU A 156 -21.06 7.66 3.10
N GLU A 157 -21.02 7.35 4.40
CA GLU A 157 -21.61 8.19 5.45
C GLU A 157 -20.96 9.58 5.53
N HIS A 158 -19.67 9.68 5.22
CA HIS A 158 -18.94 10.95 5.18
C HIS A 158 -19.04 11.67 3.82
N GLY A 159 -19.68 11.07 2.81
CA GLY A 159 -19.82 11.67 1.48
C GLY A 159 -18.53 11.69 0.65
N VAL A 160 -17.62 10.73 0.87
CA VAL A 160 -16.37 10.62 0.11
C VAL A 160 -16.66 10.27 -1.36
N TYR A 161 -16.09 11.04 -2.29
CA TYR A 161 -16.16 10.78 -3.72
C TYR A 161 -15.26 9.60 -4.10
N MET A 162 -15.82 8.39 -4.21
CA MET A 162 -15.03 7.16 -4.33
C MET A 162 -14.22 7.04 -5.63
N GLU A 163 -14.70 7.60 -6.74
CA GLU A 163 -13.96 7.62 -8.01
C GLU A 163 -12.66 8.43 -7.92
N GLY A 164 -12.60 9.38 -6.97
CA GLY A 164 -11.42 10.16 -6.64
C GLY A 164 -10.60 9.59 -5.49
N ALA A 165 -10.78 8.32 -5.10
CA ALA A 165 -10.05 7.66 -4.02
C ALA A 165 -9.34 6.38 -4.49
N LEU A 166 -8.28 6.01 -3.78
CA LEU A 166 -7.52 4.77 -4.00
C LEU A 166 -7.56 3.90 -2.74
N LEU A 167 -7.74 2.60 -2.91
CA LEU A 167 -7.50 1.65 -1.83
C LEU A 167 -6.02 1.25 -1.85
N LYS A 168 -5.38 1.26 -0.67
CA LYS A 168 -4.16 0.50 -0.44
C LYS A 168 -4.43 -0.54 0.64
N THR A 169 -4.15 -1.81 0.40
CA THR A 169 -4.53 -2.86 1.36
C THR A 169 -3.49 -3.98 1.36
N ASN A 170 -3.44 -4.77 2.43
CA ASN A 170 -2.72 -6.03 2.44
C ASN A 170 -3.27 -6.97 1.36
N LEU A 171 -2.41 -7.80 0.78
CA LEU A 171 -2.89 -9.06 0.21
C LEU A 171 -3.48 -9.88 1.37
N VAL A 172 -4.65 -10.47 1.16
CA VAL A 172 -5.26 -11.41 2.10
C VAL A 172 -4.42 -12.68 2.08
N ASN A 173 -3.75 -12.98 3.19
CA ASN A 173 -2.85 -14.12 3.34
C ASN A 173 -3.18 -14.83 4.66
N PRO A 174 -2.85 -16.13 4.80
CA PRO A 174 -2.78 -16.73 6.13
C PRO A 174 -1.73 -16.01 6.99
N GLY A 175 -1.84 -16.18 8.30
CA GLY A 175 -0.87 -15.66 9.25
C GLY A 175 0.52 -16.28 9.05
N LEU A 176 1.57 -15.53 9.40
CA LEU A 176 2.96 -15.97 9.29
C LEU A 176 3.28 -17.29 10.01
N SER A 177 2.50 -17.65 11.03
CA SER A 177 2.64 -18.87 11.82
C SER A 177 1.48 -19.84 11.62
N CYS A 178 0.75 -19.73 10.51
CA CYS A 178 -0.31 -20.67 10.18
C CYS A 178 0.28 -22.03 9.81
N ASP A 179 -0.26 -23.10 10.38
CA ASP A 179 0.19 -24.47 10.10
C ASP A 179 -0.30 -25.01 8.74
N THR A 180 -1.28 -24.34 8.12
CA THR A 180 -1.83 -24.74 6.82
C THR A 180 -1.10 -24.02 5.69
N GLU A 181 -0.56 -24.81 4.76
CA GLU A 181 0.03 -24.29 3.52
C GLU A 181 -1.05 -24.01 2.48
N TYR A 182 -0.89 -22.90 1.75
CA TYR A 182 -1.80 -22.50 0.68
C TYR A 182 -1.01 -22.19 -0.58
N MET A 183 -1.51 -22.66 -1.72
CA MET A 183 -0.95 -22.34 -3.02
C MET A 183 -1.22 -20.88 -3.37
N VAL A 184 -0.34 -20.30 -4.19
CA VAL A 184 -0.43 -18.90 -4.62
C VAL A 184 -1.76 -18.62 -5.35
N GLU A 185 -2.27 -19.60 -6.09
CA GLU A 185 -3.56 -19.56 -6.78
C GLU A 185 -4.75 -19.51 -5.82
N GLU A 186 -4.69 -20.24 -4.70
CA GLU A 186 -5.74 -20.23 -3.67
C GLU A 186 -5.82 -18.85 -3.00
N ILE A 187 -4.65 -18.30 -2.65
CA ILE A 187 -4.51 -16.93 -2.14
C ILE A 187 -5.06 -15.91 -3.14
N ALA A 188 -4.73 -16.05 -4.43
CA ALA A 188 -5.23 -15.18 -5.49
C ALA A 188 -6.77 -15.22 -5.61
N VAL A 189 -7.37 -16.42 -5.54
CA VAL A 189 -8.82 -16.59 -5.56
C VAL A 189 -9.47 -15.95 -4.33
N ALA A 190 -8.90 -16.16 -3.14
CA ALA A 190 -9.38 -15.56 -1.89
C ALA A 190 -9.34 -14.02 -1.96
N ASN A 191 -8.25 -13.43 -2.43
CA ASN A 191 -8.11 -11.98 -2.62
C ASN A 191 -9.16 -11.42 -3.60
N LEU A 192 -9.31 -12.06 -4.76
CA LEU A 192 -10.28 -11.61 -5.76
C LEU A 192 -11.72 -11.69 -5.22
N MET A 193 -12.01 -12.75 -4.46
CA MET A 193 -13.31 -12.93 -3.83
C MET A 193 -13.58 -11.87 -2.76
N THR A 194 -12.61 -11.57 -1.89
CA THR A 194 -12.71 -10.49 -0.90
C THR A 194 -13.06 -9.17 -1.57
N LEU A 195 -12.30 -8.77 -2.60
CA LEU A 195 -12.58 -7.52 -3.34
C LEU A 195 -13.99 -7.51 -3.95
N ARG A 196 -14.41 -8.64 -4.56
CA ARG A 196 -15.76 -8.77 -5.15
C ARG A 196 -16.90 -8.65 -4.14
N ARG A 197 -16.66 -8.98 -2.86
CA ARG A 197 -17.68 -8.89 -1.81
C ARG A 197 -17.89 -7.47 -1.30
N VAL A 198 -16.84 -6.64 -1.27
CA VAL A 198 -16.86 -5.39 -0.50
C VAL A 198 -16.44 -4.15 -1.26
N THR A 199 -15.61 -4.27 -2.30
CA THR A 199 -15.03 -3.10 -2.98
C THR A 199 -16.04 -2.49 -3.95
N PRO A 200 -16.42 -1.20 -3.82
CA PRO A 200 -17.27 -0.53 -4.77
C PRO A 200 -16.62 -0.42 -6.15
N VAL A 201 -17.42 -0.54 -7.22
CA VAL A 201 -16.96 -0.35 -8.61
C VAL A 201 -16.49 1.07 -8.91
N ALA A 202 -16.87 2.03 -8.06
CA ALA A 202 -16.44 3.42 -8.13
C ALA A 202 -14.94 3.58 -7.86
N ILE A 203 -14.38 2.81 -6.92
CA ILE A 203 -12.93 2.78 -6.68
C ILE A 203 -12.21 2.37 -7.97
N LYS A 204 -11.18 3.11 -8.38
CA LYS A 204 -10.49 2.83 -9.67
C LYS A 204 -9.23 1.98 -9.52
N GLY A 205 -8.57 2.05 -8.37
CA GLY A 205 -7.32 1.35 -8.12
C GLY A 205 -7.24 0.74 -6.73
N VAL A 206 -6.74 -0.49 -6.68
CA VAL A 206 -6.35 -1.20 -5.47
C VAL A 206 -4.86 -1.46 -5.55
N ASN A 207 -4.10 -0.87 -4.63
CA ASN A 207 -2.65 -0.99 -4.57
C ASN A 207 -2.25 -1.84 -3.37
N PHE A 208 -1.64 -2.99 -3.61
CA PHE A 208 -1.28 -3.88 -2.52
C PHE A 208 0.01 -3.43 -1.84
N LEU A 209 0.02 -3.40 -0.51
CA LEU A 209 1.25 -3.30 0.28
C LEU A 209 1.95 -4.66 0.34
N SER A 210 3.28 -4.66 0.45
CA SER A 210 4.05 -5.92 0.51
C SER A 210 3.97 -6.59 1.89
N GLY A 211 3.64 -5.87 2.95
CA GLY A 211 3.28 -6.46 4.25
C GLY A 211 4.39 -7.28 4.93
N GLY A 212 5.66 -7.03 4.60
CA GLY A 212 6.81 -7.77 5.12
C GLY A 212 7.25 -8.98 4.28
N GLN A 213 6.51 -9.30 3.20
CA GLN A 213 6.88 -10.34 2.25
C GLN A 213 8.16 -9.98 1.48
N SER A 214 8.87 -11.00 0.99
CA SER A 214 9.93 -10.79 0.00
C SER A 214 9.34 -10.28 -1.33
N LEU A 215 10.20 -9.74 -2.21
CA LEU A 215 9.77 -9.30 -3.53
C LEU A 215 9.17 -10.45 -4.34
N GLU A 216 9.80 -11.62 -4.30
CA GLU A 216 9.40 -12.82 -5.01
C GLU A 216 8.00 -13.27 -4.56
N GLN A 217 7.78 -13.36 -3.25
CA GLN A 217 6.47 -13.75 -2.68
C GLN A 217 5.37 -12.75 -3.03
N ALA A 218 5.63 -11.44 -2.85
CA ALA A 218 4.67 -10.40 -3.16
C ALA A 218 4.35 -10.35 -4.67
N ALA A 219 5.36 -10.52 -5.52
CA ALA A 219 5.22 -10.56 -6.98
C ALA A 219 4.45 -11.80 -7.44
N ALA A 220 4.77 -12.99 -6.93
CA ALA A 220 4.07 -14.24 -7.26
C ALA A 220 2.57 -14.12 -6.94
N ARG A 221 2.22 -13.64 -5.74
CA ARG A 221 0.83 -13.46 -5.30
C ARG A 221 0.07 -12.40 -6.11
N LEU A 222 0.67 -11.23 -6.35
CA LEU A 222 0.06 -10.19 -7.17
C LEU A 222 -0.14 -10.64 -8.63
N ASN A 223 0.84 -11.39 -9.15
CA ASN A 223 0.79 -11.97 -10.49
C ASN A 223 -0.33 -12.98 -10.64
N ALA A 224 -0.42 -13.94 -9.72
CA ALA A 224 -1.50 -14.93 -9.71
C ALA A 224 -2.87 -14.27 -9.58
N LEU A 225 -3.00 -13.24 -8.74
CA LEU A 225 -4.23 -12.45 -8.63
C LEU A 225 -4.63 -11.81 -9.97
N ASN A 226 -3.68 -11.19 -10.68
CA ASN A 226 -3.96 -10.60 -11.99
C ASN A 226 -4.24 -11.64 -13.07
N LYS A 227 -3.59 -12.81 -13.05
CA LYS A 227 -3.90 -13.94 -13.96
C LYS A 227 -5.30 -14.49 -13.70
N VAL A 228 -5.65 -14.76 -12.44
CA VAL A 228 -6.99 -15.21 -12.05
C VAL A 228 -8.06 -14.19 -12.44
N LYS A 229 -7.78 -12.88 -12.26
CA LYS A 229 -8.66 -11.80 -12.74
C LYS A 229 -8.89 -11.85 -14.25
N GLN A 230 -7.85 -12.09 -15.05
CA GLN A 230 -7.95 -12.19 -16.51
C GLN A 230 -8.83 -13.38 -16.94
N VAL A 231 -8.69 -14.53 -16.27
CA VAL A 231 -9.48 -15.74 -16.59
C VAL A 231 -10.93 -15.63 -16.11
N LYS A 232 -11.17 -15.11 -14.90
CA LYS A 232 -12.51 -15.10 -14.26
C LYS A 232 -13.39 -13.89 -14.63
N GLY A 233 -13.04 -13.12 -15.67
CA GLY A 233 -13.86 -12.00 -16.16
C GLY A 233 -13.79 -10.71 -15.34
N SER A 234 -14.49 -9.67 -15.83
CA SER A 234 -14.27 -8.26 -15.50
C SER A 234 -14.34 -7.94 -13.99
N CYS A 235 -13.17 -7.72 -13.38
CA CYS A 235 -13.08 -6.91 -12.17
C CYS A 235 -12.71 -5.49 -12.59
N PRO A 236 -13.49 -4.46 -12.20
CA PRO A 236 -13.34 -3.11 -12.72
C PRO A 236 -12.12 -2.38 -12.15
N TRP A 237 -11.48 -2.92 -11.11
CA TRP A 237 -10.36 -2.29 -10.42
C TRP A 237 -9.03 -2.58 -11.11
N ASN A 238 -8.18 -1.57 -11.25
CA ASN A 238 -6.77 -1.78 -11.49
C ASN A 238 -6.12 -2.40 -10.23
N LEU A 239 -5.44 -3.54 -10.37
CA LEU A 239 -4.80 -4.24 -9.24
C LEU A 239 -3.28 -4.11 -9.38
N SER A 240 -2.68 -3.26 -8.55
CA SER A 240 -1.27 -2.90 -8.67
C SER A 240 -0.56 -2.94 -7.31
N PHE A 241 0.64 -2.38 -7.22
CA PHE A 241 1.48 -2.41 -6.03
C PHE A 241 1.72 -1.01 -5.45
N SER A 242 1.92 -0.95 -4.14
CA SER A 242 2.49 0.19 -3.44
C SER A 242 3.50 -0.31 -2.40
N TRP A 243 4.70 -0.65 -2.89
CA TRP A 243 5.73 -1.35 -2.14
C TRP A 243 6.88 -0.43 -1.74
N SER A 244 7.45 -0.69 -0.57
CA SER A 244 8.67 -0.04 -0.08
C SER A 244 9.69 -1.11 0.29
N TRP A 245 9.54 -1.76 1.44
CA TRP A 245 10.51 -2.74 1.95
C TRP A 245 10.89 -3.82 0.93
N ALA A 246 9.93 -4.39 0.21
CA ALA A 246 10.19 -5.41 -0.81
C ALA A 246 11.07 -4.93 -1.97
N LEU A 247 11.06 -3.63 -2.29
CA LEU A 247 11.83 -3.00 -3.38
C LEU A 247 13.11 -2.29 -2.90
N GLN A 248 13.30 -2.14 -1.59
CA GLN A 248 14.34 -1.27 -1.05
C GLN A 248 15.27 -2.00 -0.08
N ALA A 249 14.78 -3.04 0.61
CA ALA A 249 15.62 -3.82 1.50
C ALA A 249 16.83 -4.47 0.77
N PRO A 250 16.69 -5.02 -0.44
CA PRO A 250 17.84 -5.55 -1.17
C PRO A 250 18.85 -4.46 -1.57
N LEU A 251 18.39 -3.24 -1.87
CA LEU A 251 19.26 -2.10 -2.14
C LEU A 251 20.07 -1.72 -0.90
N LEU A 252 19.42 -1.67 0.26
CA LEU A 252 20.08 -1.35 1.53
C LEU A 252 21.15 -2.39 1.88
N ARG A 253 20.93 -3.67 1.57
CA ARG A 253 21.94 -4.73 1.75
C ARG A 253 23.21 -4.49 0.93
N LEU A 254 23.12 -3.85 -0.24
CA LEU A 254 24.32 -3.50 -1.02
C LEU A 254 25.24 -2.51 -0.28
N CYS A 255 24.70 -1.75 0.68
CA CYS A 255 25.44 -0.80 1.49
C CYS A 255 26.16 -1.45 2.69
N GLU A 256 25.82 -2.69 3.03
CA GLU A 256 26.42 -3.41 4.16
C GLU A 256 27.92 -3.60 3.95
N GLY A 257 28.70 -3.32 5.00
CA GLY A 257 30.16 -3.41 4.94
C GLY A 257 30.86 -2.35 4.07
N LYS A 258 30.14 -1.34 3.55
CA LYS A 258 30.71 -0.28 2.68
C LYS A 258 31.13 0.99 3.43
N GLY A 259 31.11 0.99 4.77
CA GLY A 259 31.57 2.13 5.59
C GLY A 259 30.80 3.42 5.33
N GLY A 260 29.49 3.33 5.08
CA GLY A 260 28.63 4.49 4.78
C GLY A 260 28.64 4.94 3.32
N LYS A 261 29.44 4.33 2.45
CA LYS A 261 29.40 4.62 1.00
C LYS A 261 28.19 3.94 0.36
N LEU A 262 27.43 4.70 -0.42
CA LEU A 262 26.30 4.20 -1.20
C LEU A 262 26.79 3.74 -2.59
N PRO A 263 26.63 2.46 -2.96
CA PRO A 263 26.94 1.97 -4.30
C PRO A 263 25.82 2.36 -5.27
N LEU A 264 25.75 3.66 -5.62
CA LEU A 264 24.60 4.26 -6.32
C LEU A 264 24.30 3.59 -7.66
N LYS A 265 25.31 3.15 -8.40
CA LYS A 265 25.13 2.48 -9.69
C LYS A 265 24.45 1.13 -9.51
N GLU A 266 24.98 0.29 -8.63
CA GLU A 266 24.45 -1.04 -8.35
C GLU A 266 23.05 -0.96 -7.74
N MET A 267 22.81 0.00 -6.85
CA MET A 267 21.48 0.26 -6.28
C MET A 267 20.49 0.69 -7.37
N SER A 268 20.88 1.59 -8.27
CA SER A 268 20.01 2.04 -9.36
C SER A 268 19.66 0.92 -10.34
N GLU A 269 20.64 0.08 -10.70
CA GLU A 269 20.44 -1.08 -11.59
C GLU A 269 19.52 -2.13 -10.93
N LEU A 270 19.75 -2.43 -9.64
CA LEU A 270 18.91 -3.36 -8.89
C LEU A 270 17.50 -2.84 -8.71
N TYR A 271 17.33 -1.56 -8.37
CA TYR A 271 16.01 -0.95 -8.19
C TYR A 271 15.15 -1.02 -9.45
N LEU A 272 15.75 -0.73 -10.61
CA LEU A 272 15.04 -0.83 -11.89
C LEU A 272 14.60 -2.28 -12.19
N LYS A 273 15.45 -3.26 -11.88
CA LYS A 273 15.11 -4.69 -12.02
C LYS A 273 13.97 -5.10 -11.09
N GLU A 274 13.98 -4.65 -9.84
CA GLU A 274 12.93 -4.96 -8.86
C GLU A 274 11.59 -4.33 -9.25
N LEU A 275 11.61 -3.09 -9.75
CA LEU A 275 10.43 -2.44 -10.31
C LEU A 275 9.89 -3.15 -11.55
N ALA A 276 10.76 -3.68 -12.42
CA ALA A 276 10.33 -4.46 -13.58
C ALA A 276 9.59 -5.74 -13.15
N ILE A 277 10.05 -6.41 -12.08
CA ILE A 277 9.36 -7.57 -11.48
C ILE A 277 7.98 -7.17 -10.94
N ALA A 278 7.91 -6.09 -10.15
CA ALA A 278 6.65 -5.59 -9.60
C ALA A 278 5.63 -5.20 -10.69
N SER A 279 6.10 -4.51 -11.74
CA SER A 279 5.30 -4.14 -12.91
C SER A 279 4.80 -5.36 -13.67
N ALA A 280 5.67 -6.35 -13.93
CA ALA A 280 5.26 -7.60 -14.59
C ALA A 280 4.19 -8.34 -13.77
N ALA A 281 4.32 -8.38 -12.45
CA ALA A 281 3.32 -8.98 -11.57
C ALA A 281 1.98 -8.24 -11.61
N ALA A 282 1.98 -6.90 -11.61
CA ALA A 282 0.76 -6.11 -11.77
C ALA A 282 0.05 -6.34 -13.12
N GLN A 283 0.78 -6.80 -14.14
CA GLN A 283 0.23 -7.14 -15.46
C GLN A 283 -0.16 -8.62 -15.60
N GLY A 284 0.11 -9.47 -14.60
CA GLY A 284 -0.07 -10.92 -14.72
C GLY A 284 0.96 -11.60 -15.64
N LYS A 285 2.12 -10.98 -15.84
CA LYS A 285 3.19 -11.41 -16.76
C LYS A 285 4.50 -11.74 -16.04
N TYR A 286 4.49 -11.84 -14.72
CA TYR A 286 5.66 -12.30 -13.98
C TYR A 286 5.78 -13.82 -14.14
N GLU A 287 6.95 -14.26 -14.57
CA GLU A 287 7.35 -15.66 -14.62
C GLU A 287 8.26 -15.92 -13.43
N GLU A 288 7.79 -16.77 -12.53
CA GLU A 288 8.54 -17.18 -11.36
C GLU A 288 9.72 -18.05 -11.82
N ARG A 289 10.92 -17.81 -11.29
CA ARG A 289 12.04 -18.72 -11.54
C ARG A 289 11.79 -19.97 -10.71
N GLU A 290 11.91 -21.16 -11.31
CA GLU A 290 11.55 -22.48 -10.76
C GLU A 290 12.11 -22.82 -9.35
N SER A 291 12.96 -21.98 -8.74
CA SER A 291 13.62 -22.24 -7.46
C SER A 291 12.87 -21.80 -6.20
N SER A 292 11.68 -21.17 -6.27
CA SER A 292 10.97 -20.61 -5.10
C SER A 292 9.69 -21.33 -4.66
N LEU A 293 9.40 -22.52 -5.21
CA LEU A 293 8.19 -23.30 -4.88
C LEU A 293 8.27 -24.08 -3.54
N ARG A 294 8.88 -23.49 -2.50
CA ARG A 294 8.87 -24.04 -1.13
C ARG A 294 8.71 -22.94 -0.09
#